data_AF-A0A085BB04-F1
#
_entry.id   AF-A0A085BB04-F1
#
_cell.length_a   1.000
_cell.length_b   1.000
_cell.length_c   1.000
_cell.angle_alpha   90.00
_cell.angle_beta   90.00
_cell.angle_gamma   90.00
#
_symmetry.space_group_name_H-M   'P 1'
#
loop_
_entity.id
_entity.type
_entity.pdbx_description
1 polymer ?
#
loop_
_entity_poly.entity_id
_entity_poly.type
_entity_poly.pdbx_seq_one_letter_code
_entity_poly.pdbx_strand_id
1 'polypeptide(L)'
;MNQSKNISKILYYLCILLSAGYLLTFIYSVFCLSTGFAVTPYKENLYLHINYPFTEQSFLIIENNYPYIILSFLLVLCTYGIFFWLSAKVFKVFCQTKLFTEENIMQLKRFYIYNIFFPLPIVIIASFFVEVESVIWGLVFIHFMLGIFCFFLANIFKQGLHLQNEQDLFI
;
A
#
# COMPACT_ATOMS: atom_id res chain seq x y z
N MET A 1 26.73 0.69 8.98
CA MET A 1 25.51 0.75 9.84
C MET A 1 24.75 2.08 9.73
N ASN A 2 25.40 3.25 9.81
CA ASN A 2 24.69 4.55 9.71
C ASN A 2 24.05 4.81 8.34
N GLN A 3 24.70 4.38 7.25
CA GLN A 3 24.15 4.51 5.89
C GLN A 3 22.82 3.78 5.73
N SER A 4 22.72 2.51 6.15
CA SER A 4 21.48 1.73 6.09
C SER A 4 20.35 2.37 6.90
N LYS A 5 20.64 2.88 8.10
CA LYS A 5 19.64 3.61 8.92
C LYS A 5 19.16 4.89 8.23
N ASN A 6 20.07 5.65 7.61
CA ASN A 6 19.71 6.86 6.87
C ASN A 6 18.84 6.53 5.65
N ILE A 7 19.20 5.50 4.88
CA ILE A 7 18.41 5.03 3.74
C ILE A 7 17.02 4.61 4.20
N SER A 8 16.91 3.77 5.24
CA SER A 8 15.61 3.36 5.79
C SER A 8 14.79 4.57 6.27
N LYS A 9 15.41 5.60 6.84
CA LYS A 9 14.70 6.81 7.29
C LYS A 9 14.15 7.61 6.12
N ILE A 10 14.92 7.75 5.04
CA ILE A 10 14.45 8.40 3.80
C ILE A 10 13.26 7.62 3.22
N LEU A 11 13.41 6.30 3.08
CA LEU A 11 12.37 5.43 2.55
C LEU A 11 11.11 5.43 3.44
N TYR A 12 11.27 5.51 4.76
CA TYR A 12 10.15 5.67 5.69
C TYR A 12 9.30 6.91 5.35
N TYR A 13 9.93 8.09 5.26
CA TYR A 13 9.19 9.32 4.97
C TYR A 13 8.61 9.33 3.57
N LEU A 14 9.34 8.80 2.57
CA LEU A 14 8.83 8.65 1.21
C LEU A 14 7.56 7.80 1.19
N CYS A 15 7.57 6.64 1.85
CA CYS A 15 6.42 5.76 1.92
C CYS A 15 5.25 6.38 2.70
N ILE A 16 5.50 7.14 3.77
CA ILE A 16 4.45 7.90 4.46
C ILE A 16 3.83 8.95 3.54
N LEU A 17 4.64 9.71 2.81
CA LEU A 17 4.16 10.72 1.87
C LEU A 17 3.31 10.10 0.76
N LEU A 18 3.79 9.00 0.15
CA LEU A 18 3.04 8.27 -0.87
C LEU A 18 1.73 7.70 -0.32
N SER A 19 1.79 7.05 0.85
CA SER A 19 0.61 6.52 1.51
C SER A 19 -0.44 7.59 1.76
N ALA A 20 -0.03 8.75 2.30
CA ALA A 20 -0.91 9.89 2.51
C ALA A 20 -1.49 10.40 1.19
N GLY A 21 -0.68 10.55 0.14
CA GLY A 21 -1.16 10.97 -1.18
C GLY A 21 -2.24 10.04 -1.75
N TYR A 22 -2.01 8.73 -1.71
CA TYR A 22 -2.98 7.73 -2.18
C TYR A 22 -4.26 7.71 -1.34
N LEU A 23 -4.15 7.70 0.00
CA LEU A 23 -5.32 7.63 0.88
C LEU A 23 -6.13 8.93 0.91
N LEU A 24 -5.49 10.09 0.85
CA LEU A 24 -6.20 11.37 0.74
C LEU A 24 -6.91 11.48 -0.61
N THR A 25 -6.28 11.04 -1.69
CA THR A 25 -6.91 10.98 -3.02
C THR A 25 -8.10 10.02 -3.01
N PHE A 26 -7.98 8.86 -2.35
CA PHE A 26 -9.08 7.92 -2.17
C PHE A 26 -10.26 8.54 -1.40
N ILE A 27 -10.01 9.13 -0.23
CA ILE A 27 -11.04 9.79 0.59
C ILE A 27 -11.73 10.91 -0.20
N TYR A 28 -10.94 11.75 -0.86
CA TYR A 28 -11.47 12.85 -1.66
C TYR A 28 -12.32 12.33 -2.82
N SER A 29 -11.87 11.30 -3.53
CA SER A 29 -12.60 10.71 -4.65
C SER A 29 -13.91 10.07 -4.19
N VAL A 30 -13.90 9.33 -3.08
CA VAL A 30 -15.12 8.75 -2.49
C VAL A 30 -16.12 9.83 -2.11
N PHE A 31 -15.66 10.92 -1.49
CA PHE A 31 -16.51 12.05 -1.15
C PHE A 31 -17.13 12.70 -2.39
N CYS A 32 -16.32 13.01 -3.41
CA CYS A 32 -16.80 13.64 -4.65
C CYS A 32 -17.80 12.76 -5.39
N LEU A 33 -17.49 11.47 -5.56
CA LEU A 33 -18.33 10.53 -6.29
C LEU A 33 -19.64 10.20 -5.56
N SER A 34 -19.64 10.21 -4.22
CA SER A 34 -20.87 9.96 -3.44
C SER A 34 -21.80 11.17 -3.33
N THR A 35 -21.25 12.38 -3.36
CA THR A 35 -22.04 13.63 -3.20
C THR A 35 -22.31 14.36 -4.50
N GLY A 36 -21.61 14.02 -5.57
CA GLY A 36 -21.56 14.81 -6.81
C GLY A 36 -20.75 16.11 -6.67
N PHE A 37 -20.13 16.37 -5.49
CA PHE A 37 -19.30 17.54 -5.28
C PHE A 37 -18.08 17.51 -6.19
N ALA A 38 -17.80 18.62 -6.89
CA ALA A 38 -16.64 18.77 -7.76
C ALA A 38 -16.49 17.68 -8.84
N VAL A 39 -17.60 17.06 -9.27
CA VAL A 39 -17.63 16.09 -10.37
C VAL A 39 -18.26 16.74 -11.60
N THR A 40 -17.58 16.70 -12.74
CA THR A 40 -18.15 17.17 -14.02
C THR A 40 -18.05 16.07 -15.09
N PRO A 41 -19.15 15.76 -15.80
CA PRO A 41 -19.13 14.80 -16.89
C PRO A 41 -18.35 15.36 -18.09
N TYR A 42 -17.63 14.50 -18.80
CA TYR A 42 -16.79 14.84 -19.93
C TYR A 42 -16.98 13.83 -21.07
N LYS A 43 -16.79 14.28 -22.33
CA LYS A 43 -16.97 13.49 -23.56
C LYS A 43 -18.25 12.63 -23.55
N GLU A 44 -19.39 13.27 -23.72
CA GLU A 44 -20.70 12.59 -23.80
C GLU A 44 -20.97 11.66 -22.59
N ASN A 45 -20.52 12.06 -21.40
CA ASN A 45 -20.70 11.33 -20.15
C ASN A 45 -19.95 9.98 -20.06
N LEU A 46 -19.00 9.71 -20.97
CA LEU A 46 -18.14 8.53 -20.91
C LEU A 46 -17.06 8.64 -19.81
N TYR A 47 -16.67 9.88 -19.46
CA TYR A 47 -15.67 10.15 -18.44
C TYR A 47 -16.22 11.13 -17.40
N LEU A 48 -15.64 11.08 -16.21
CA LEU A 48 -15.85 12.05 -15.14
C LEU A 48 -14.53 12.74 -14.85
N HIS A 49 -14.59 14.07 -14.75
CA HIS A 49 -13.56 14.83 -14.07
C HIS A 49 -13.90 14.90 -12.58
N ILE A 50 -12.96 14.50 -11.74
CA ILE A 50 -12.93 14.93 -10.33
C ILE A 50 -12.05 16.17 -10.31
N ASN A 51 -12.63 17.33 -10.00
CA ASN A 51 -11.93 18.62 -10.03
C ASN A 51 -11.24 18.92 -8.70
N TYR A 52 -10.32 19.88 -8.68
CA TYR A 52 -9.84 20.44 -7.41
C TYR A 52 -10.98 21.12 -6.66
N PRO A 53 -10.96 21.11 -5.31
CA PRO A 53 -12.04 21.68 -4.50
C PRO A 53 -12.35 23.13 -4.89
N PHE A 54 -13.62 23.44 -5.12
CA PHE A 54 -14.11 24.79 -5.46
C PHE A 54 -13.54 25.36 -6.78
N THR A 55 -13.07 24.51 -7.70
CA THR A 55 -12.59 24.91 -9.02
C THR A 55 -13.19 24.04 -10.13
N GLU A 56 -13.06 24.49 -11.38
CA GLU A 56 -13.36 23.68 -12.58
C GLU A 56 -12.11 22.98 -13.15
N GLN A 57 -10.96 23.10 -12.47
CA GLN A 57 -9.72 22.48 -12.93
C GLN A 57 -9.75 20.99 -12.61
N SER A 58 -9.63 20.16 -13.65
CA SER A 58 -9.56 18.71 -13.51
C SER A 58 -8.33 18.29 -12.70
N PHE A 59 -8.57 17.51 -11.64
CA PHE A 59 -7.54 16.85 -10.86
C PHE A 59 -7.34 15.41 -11.32
N LEU A 60 -8.43 14.66 -11.51
CA LEU A 60 -8.44 13.30 -12.05
C LEU A 60 -9.46 13.17 -13.16
N ILE A 61 -9.16 12.30 -14.12
CA ILE A 61 -10.07 11.88 -15.18
C ILE A 61 -10.25 10.38 -15.04
N ILE A 62 -11.50 9.94 -14.90
CA ILE A 62 -11.85 8.53 -14.72
C ILE A 62 -12.97 8.15 -15.69
N GLU A 63 -13.08 6.87 -16.02
CA GLU A 63 -14.22 6.38 -16.79
C GLU A 63 -15.50 6.39 -15.94
N ASN A 64 -16.62 6.75 -16.57
CA ASN A 64 -17.93 6.78 -15.93
C ASN A 64 -18.58 5.39 -15.96
N ASN A 65 -17.93 4.42 -15.32
CA ASN A 65 -18.36 3.02 -15.27
C ASN A 65 -18.15 2.50 -13.84
N TYR A 66 -19.21 1.99 -13.20
CA TYR A 66 -19.14 1.56 -11.79
C TYR A 66 -18.11 0.46 -11.52
N PRO A 67 -18.06 -0.64 -12.28
CA PRO A 67 -16.97 -1.61 -12.20
C PRO A 67 -15.58 -0.97 -12.21
N TYR A 68 -15.31 -0.08 -13.18
CA TYR A 68 -14.05 0.65 -13.27
C TYR A 68 -13.79 1.51 -12.02
N ILE A 69 -14.75 2.35 -11.64
CA ILE A 69 -14.63 3.27 -10.51
C ILE A 69 -14.27 2.51 -9.22
N ILE A 70 -14.94 1.38 -8.98
CA ILE A 70 -14.75 0.61 -7.74
C ILE A 70 -13.47 -0.21 -7.81
N LEU A 71 -13.27 -1.00 -8.87
CA LEU A 71 -12.24 -2.06 -8.90
C LEU A 71 -10.91 -1.60 -9.49
N SER A 72 -10.94 -0.69 -10.47
CA SER A 72 -9.74 -0.20 -11.16
C SER A 72 -9.22 1.12 -10.61
N PHE A 73 -10.09 1.93 -9.99
CA PHE A 73 -9.72 3.25 -9.48
C PHE A 73 -9.67 3.29 -7.94
N LEU A 74 -10.82 3.21 -7.25
CA LEU A 74 -10.89 3.37 -5.80
C LEU A 74 -10.16 2.25 -5.04
N LEU A 75 -10.33 0.99 -5.46
CA LEU A 75 -9.65 -0.15 -4.85
C LEU A 75 -8.13 -0.05 -5.02
N VAL A 76 -7.66 0.37 -6.19
CA VAL A 76 -6.23 0.57 -6.46
C VAL A 76 -5.68 1.69 -5.56
N LEU A 77 -6.35 2.84 -5.46
CA LEU A 77 -5.90 3.92 -4.59
C LEU A 77 -5.79 3.47 -3.12
N CYS A 78 -6.81 2.77 -2.62
CA CYS A 78 -6.84 2.27 -1.24
C CYS A 78 -5.74 1.24 -0.97
N THR A 79 -5.62 0.23 -1.83
CA THR A 79 -4.66 -0.87 -1.67
C THR A 79 -3.21 -0.41 -1.79
N TYR A 80 -2.90 0.52 -2.70
CA TYR A 80 -1.56 1.12 -2.76
C TYR A 80 -1.29 2.03 -1.56
N GLY A 81 -2.28 2.79 -1.10
CA GLY A 81 -2.18 3.58 0.13
C GLY A 81 -1.81 2.72 1.35
N ILE A 82 -2.46 1.57 1.52
CA ILE A 82 -2.17 0.58 2.57
C ILE A 82 -0.79 -0.05 2.35
N PHE A 83 -0.45 -0.43 1.13
CA PHE A 83 0.86 -1.00 0.80
C PHE A 83 2.01 -0.08 1.20
N PHE A 84 1.93 1.21 0.85
CA PHE A 84 2.95 2.19 1.22
C PHE A 84 2.97 2.44 2.73
N TRP A 85 1.81 2.43 3.40
CA TRP A 85 1.77 2.53 4.86
C TRP A 85 2.49 1.37 5.54
N LEU A 86 2.22 0.13 5.12
CA LEU A 86 2.89 -1.05 5.66
C LEU A 86 4.39 -1.04 5.32
N SER A 87 4.76 -0.63 4.11
CA SER A 87 6.16 -0.43 3.70
C SER A 87 6.88 0.56 4.62
N ALA A 88 6.24 1.68 4.96
CA ALA A 88 6.79 2.62 5.93
C ALA A 88 7.03 1.96 7.29
N LYS A 89 6.09 1.12 7.78
CA LYS A 89 6.30 0.40 9.04
C LYS A 89 7.51 -0.55 8.97
N VAL A 90 7.71 -1.24 7.85
CA VAL A 90 8.91 -2.07 7.63
C VAL A 90 10.17 -1.22 7.68
N PHE A 91 10.24 -0.09 6.98
CA PHE A 91 11.42 0.78 7.03
C PHE A 91 11.67 1.38 8.42
N LYS A 92 10.61 1.65 9.19
CA LYS A 92 10.73 2.09 10.59
C LYS A 92 11.44 1.05 11.44
N VAL A 93 11.18 -0.25 11.24
CA VAL A 93 11.88 -1.35 11.95
C VAL A 93 13.39 -1.19 11.82
N PHE A 94 13.89 -0.96 10.59
CA PHE A 94 15.33 -0.84 10.33
C PHE A 94 15.97 0.48 10.80
N CYS A 95 15.17 1.47 11.20
CA CYS A 95 15.67 2.73 11.77
C CYS A 95 15.86 2.65 13.30
N GLN A 96 15.24 1.67 13.96
CA GLN A 96 15.25 1.57 15.41
C GLN A 96 16.61 1.14 15.97
N THR A 97 16.83 1.41 17.25
CA THR A 97 18.03 0.98 17.98
C THR A 97 18.00 -0.52 18.28
N LYS A 98 16.85 -1.04 18.73
CA LYS A 98 16.59 -2.48 18.94
C LYS A 98 15.77 -3.05 17.78
N LEU A 99 16.35 -3.98 17.03
CA LEU A 99 15.71 -4.60 15.87
C LEU A 99 14.82 -5.78 16.27
N PHE A 100 15.34 -6.66 17.12
CA PHE A 100 14.65 -7.87 17.56
C PHE A 100 13.68 -7.53 18.70
N THR A 101 12.43 -7.25 18.34
CA THR A 101 11.34 -7.00 19.28
C THR A 101 10.05 -7.61 18.75
N GLU A 102 9.14 -7.98 19.64
CA GLU A 102 7.81 -8.50 19.25
C GLU A 102 7.05 -7.49 18.36
N GLU A 103 7.16 -6.19 18.66
CA GLU A 103 6.51 -5.15 17.85
C GLU A 103 7.04 -5.16 16.41
N ASN A 104 8.36 -5.23 16.22
CA ASN A 104 8.98 -5.23 14.89
C ASN A 104 8.65 -6.49 14.10
N ILE A 105 8.64 -7.65 14.76
CA ILE A 105 8.20 -8.91 14.15
C ILE A 105 6.74 -8.78 13.68
N MET A 106 5.88 -8.15 14.47
CA MET A 106 4.49 -7.92 14.09
C MET A 106 4.35 -6.99 12.87
N GLN A 107 5.18 -5.95 12.74
CA GLN A 107 5.16 -5.08 11.55
C GLN A 107 5.58 -5.84 10.28
N LEU A 108 6.67 -6.62 10.35
CA LEU A 108 7.09 -7.48 9.24
C LEU A 108 6.00 -8.51 8.90
N LYS A 109 5.34 -9.07 9.93
CA LYS A 109 4.24 -10.01 9.77
C LYS A 109 3.06 -9.45 9.00
N ARG A 110 2.58 -8.27 9.39
CA ARG A 110 1.48 -7.59 8.69
C ARG A 110 1.83 -7.31 7.23
N PHE A 111 3.07 -6.87 6.98
CA PHE A 111 3.52 -6.60 5.61
C PHE A 111 3.56 -7.86 4.75
N TYR A 112 4.16 -8.96 5.21
CA TYR A 112 4.22 -10.16 4.38
C TYR A 112 2.84 -10.79 4.16
N ILE A 113 1.97 -10.79 5.18
CA ILE A 113 0.60 -11.34 5.04
C ILE A 113 -0.15 -10.56 3.97
N TYR A 114 -0.08 -9.22 4.02
CA TYR A 114 -0.70 -8.37 3.02
C TYR A 114 -0.22 -8.74 1.61
N ASN A 115 1.10 -8.75 1.41
CA ASN A 115 1.68 -8.94 0.09
C ASN A 115 1.49 -10.36 -0.49
N ILE A 116 1.40 -11.39 0.35
CA ILE A 116 1.17 -12.77 -0.11
C ILE A 116 -0.30 -13.02 -0.43
N PHE A 117 -1.21 -12.53 0.42
CA PHE A 117 -2.60 -13.00 0.41
C PHE A 117 -3.62 -12.01 -0.14
N PHE A 118 -3.30 -10.73 -0.32
CA PHE A 118 -4.29 -9.73 -0.78
C PHE A 118 -4.23 -9.45 -2.30
N PRO A 119 -3.07 -9.19 -2.92
CA PRO A 119 -3.02 -8.78 -4.33
C PRO A 119 -3.65 -9.79 -5.29
N LEU A 120 -3.32 -11.09 -5.16
CA LEU A 120 -3.80 -12.11 -6.09
C LEU A 120 -5.33 -12.29 -6.01
N PRO A 121 -5.97 -12.50 -4.83
CA PRO A 121 -7.42 -12.57 -4.76
C PRO A 121 -8.11 -11.31 -5.27
N ILE A 122 -7.57 -10.12 -4.96
CA ILE A 122 -8.13 -8.85 -5.44
C ILE A 122 -8.14 -8.80 -6.98
N VAL A 123 -7.02 -9.14 -7.62
CA VAL A 123 -6.91 -9.10 -9.08
C VAL A 123 -7.77 -10.18 -9.75
N ILE A 124 -7.83 -11.39 -9.18
CA ILE A 124 -8.73 -12.44 -9.67
C ILE A 124 -10.18 -11.97 -9.61
N ILE A 125 -10.63 -11.42 -8.48
CA ILE A 125 -11.99 -10.91 -8.34
C ILE A 125 -12.25 -9.77 -9.33
N ALA A 126 -11.33 -8.82 -9.46
CA ALA A 126 -11.46 -7.70 -10.39
C ALA A 126 -11.58 -8.18 -11.86
N SER A 127 -10.84 -9.23 -12.24
CA SER A 127 -10.83 -9.75 -13.61
C SER A 127 -12.18 -10.27 -14.12
N PHE A 128 -13.14 -10.55 -13.23
CA PHE A 128 -14.52 -10.88 -13.62
C PHE A 128 -15.34 -9.68 -14.08
N PHE A 129 -14.92 -8.46 -13.78
CA PHE A 129 -15.72 -7.23 -13.98
C PHE A 129 -15.02 -6.18 -14.83
N VAL A 130 -13.69 -6.16 -14.84
CA VAL A 130 -12.87 -5.20 -15.56
C VAL A 130 -11.70 -5.90 -16.25
N GLU A 131 -11.28 -5.39 -17.40
CA GLU A 131 -10.08 -5.88 -18.06
C GLU A 131 -8.85 -5.57 -17.20
N VAL A 132 -8.06 -6.61 -16.93
CA VAL A 132 -6.84 -6.51 -16.13
C VAL A 132 -5.65 -6.55 -17.07
N GLU A 133 -4.91 -5.44 -17.16
CA GLU A 133 -3.70 -5.37 -17.98
C GLU A 133 -2.65 -6.39 -17.54
N SER A 134 -1.88 -6.92 -18.51
CA SER A 134 -0.82 -7.92 -18.25
C SER A 134 0.22 -7.45 -17.24
N VAL A 135 0.50 -6.14 -17.19
CA VAL A 135 1.42 -5.52 -16.22
C VAL A 135 0.95 -5.74 -14.77
N ILE A 136 -0.36 -5.77 -14.53
CA ILE A 136 -0.94 -5.98 -13.18
C ILE A 136 -0.61 -7.38 -12.67
N TRP A 137 -0.63 -8.40 -13.52
CA TRP A 137 -0.20 -9.75 -13.14
C TRP A 137 1.27 -9.80 -12.75
N GLY A 138 2.12 -9.06 -13.46
CA GLY A 138 3.52 -8.85 -13.08
C GLY A 138 3.68 -8.20 -11.71
N LEU A 139 2.85 -7.19 -11.40
CA LEU A 139 2.84 -6.54 -10.09
C LEU A 139 2.39 -7.48 -8.96
N VAL A 140 1.36 -8.31 -9.19
CA VAL A 140 0.94 -9.35 -8.24
C VAL A 140 2.09 -10.29 -7.91
N PHE A 141 2.84 -10.73 -8.92
CA PHE A 141 4.01 -11.58 -8.71
C PHE A 141 5.10 -10.86 -7.90
N ILE A 142 5.38 -9.60 -8.20
CA ILE A 142 6.34 -8.78 -7.44
C ILE A 142 5.93 -8.68 -5.97
N HIS A 143 4.66 -8.38 -5.69
CA HIS A 143 4.14 -8.33 -4.31
C HIS A 143 4.32 -9.68 -3.61
N PHE A 144 3.97 -10.80 -4.27
CA PHE A 144 4.17 -12.12 -3.70
C PHE A 144 5.65 -12.35 -3.32
N MET A 145 6.60 -11.98 -4.18
CA MET A 145 8.04 -12.09 -3.88
C MET A 145 8.50 -11.19 -2.73
N LEU A 146 8.06 -9.94 -2.69
CA LEU A 146 8.28 -9.04 -1.55
C LEU A 146 7.76 -9.64 -0.24
N GLY A 147 6.58 -10.26 -0.30
CA GLY A 147 5.98 -10.98 0.82
C GLY A 147 6.86 -12.13 1.30
N ILE A 148 7.31 -13.01 0.40
CA ILE A 148 8.18 -14.13 0.74
C ILE A 148 9.49 -13.66 1.39
N PHE A 149 10.15 -12.63 0.84
CA PHE A 149 11.36 -12.07 1.46
C PHE A 149 11.11 -11.52 2.86
N CYS A 150 10.00 -10.79 3.06
CA CYS A 150 9.65 -10.24 4.35
C CYS A 150 9.23 -11.33 5.36
N PHE A 151 8.63 -12.43 4.90
CA PHE A 151 8.37 -13.62 5.73
C PHE A 151 9.66 -14.21 6.30
N PHE A 152 10.69 -14.39 5.48
CA PHE A 152 12.00 -14.84 5.96
C PHE A 152 12.60 -13.87 6.97
N LEU A 153 12.54 -12.55 6.69
CA LEU A 153 13.00 -11.54 7.63
C LEU A 153 12.26 -11.60 8.97
N ALA A 154 10.93 -11.75 8.96
CA ALA A 154 10.14 -11.87 10.18
C ALA A 154 10.57 -13.09 11.03
N ASN A 155 10.86 -14.24 10.39
CA ASN A 155 11.33 -15.43 11.08
C ASN A 155 12.76 -15.29 11.61
N ILE A 156 13.66 -14.65 10.86
CA ILE A 156 15.01 -14.32 11.32
C ILE A 156 14.92 -13.42 12.56
N PHE A 157 14.04 -12.42 12.54
CA PHE A 157 13.86 -11.53 13.68
C PHE A 157 13.32 -12.27 14.90
N LYS A 158 12.38 -13.21 14.69
CA LYS A 158 11.84 -14.07 15.75
C LYS A 158 12.90 -14.96 16.37
N GLN A 159 13.73 -15.60 15.55
CA GLN A 159 14.85 -16.43 16.04
C GLN A 159 15.88 -15.57 16.79
N GLY A 160 16.20 -14.38 16.26
CA GLY A 160 17.10 -13.43 16.91
C GLY A 160 16.60 -13.01 18.30
N LEU A 161 15.31 -12.74 18.44
CA LEU A 161 14.70 -12.40 19.74
C LEU A 161 14.76 -13.57 20.72
N HIS A 162 14.49 -14.79 20.26
CA HIS A 162 14.59 -15.99 21.10
C HIS A 162 16.00 -16.16 21.66
N LEU A 163 17.02 -16.05 20.81
CA LEU A 163 18.43 -16.17 21.20
C LEU A 163 18.87 -15.07 22.18
N GLN A 164 18.37 -13.83 22.02
CA GLN A 164 18.63 -12.75 22.96
C GLN A 164 18.07 -13.06 24.35
N ASN A 165 16.83 -13.56 24.41
CA ASN A 165 16.19 -13.91 25.68
C ASN A 165 16.89 -15.09 26.38
N GLU A 166 17.39 -16.08 25.62
CA GLU A 166 18.19 -17.18 26.18
C GLU A 166 19.50 -16.66 26.77
N GLN A 167 20.24 -15.81 26.06
CA GLN A 167 21.50 -15.26 26.55
C GLN A 167 21.33 -14.34 27.77
N ASP A 168 20.26 -13.53 27.81
CA ASP A 168 19.92 -12.70 28.97
C ASP A 168 19.52 -13.54 30.20
N LEU A 169 19.09 -14.79 30.02
CA LEU A 169 18.74 -15.71 31.11
C LEU A 169 19.96 -16.37 31.78
N PHE A 170 21.12 -16.40 31.11
CA PHE A 170 22.35 -17.06 31.59
C PHE A 170 23.38 -16.08 32.19
N ILE A 171 23.06 -14.79 32.30
CA ILE A 171 23.89 -13.74 32.93
C ILE A 171 23.35 -13.43 34.32
#